data_AF-A0A8S0GVS2-F1
#
_entry.id   AF-A0A8S0GVS2-F1
#
_cell.length_a   1.000
_cell.length_b   1.000
_cell.length_c   1.000
_cell.angle_alpha   90.00
_cell.angle_beta   90.00
_cell.angle_gamma   90.00
#
_symmetry.space_group_name_H-M   'P 1'
#
loop_
_entity.id
_entity.type
_entity.pdbx_description
1 polymer ?
#
loop_
_entity_poly.entity_id
_entity_poly.type
_entity_poly.pdbx_seq_one_letter_code
_entity_poly.pdbx_strand_id
1 'polypeptide(L)'
;MAGLDPAQWLIAIGLLPPLLALGLPISLSGPLANLLAVPWVSFLVLPPALLGSLLLPVPYVGEGLLWLAGGLLDGLFRLLGLIAGGWPAWMPPQIPLWLWGMNALGCLLLLLPRGVPMRVLGWPLLLLAVWPPLARVPEGEVEVWQLDVGQGLSFILRTRDHALLYDAGARVAEFDLGERVVVPTLHRLGIRRLDLMLLSHADNDHAGGAQAVQRAMPVGEVRGGQPDALPAGLQARPCDSGLSWVWNGVRFRQWQWAAATDGNQASCVLQVEAAGERLLLTGDIDARAERALLDSPLAVRTHWLQAPHHGSRTSSSMALLQRLAPMRC
;
A
#
# COMPACT_ATOMS: atom_id res chain seq x y z
N MET A 1 -36.34 6.67 -18.77
CA MET A 1 -35.28 5.89 -18.10
C MET A 1 -34.18 5.36 -19.05
N ALA A 2 -34.27 5.52 -20.38
CA ALA A 2 -33.30 4.97 -21.34
C ALA A 2 -32.03 5.82 -21.60
N GLY A 3 -31.80 6.92 -20.87
CA GLY A 3 -30.70 7.86 -21.12
C GLY A 3 -29.54 7.84 -20.11
N LEU A 4 -29.72 7.20 -18.95
CA LEU A 4 -28.73 7.23 -17.87
C LEU A 4 -27.61 6.20 -18.07
N ASP A 5 -27.94 5.01 -18.56
CA ASP A 5 -26.98 3.90 -18.73
C ASP A 5 -25.85 4.24 -19.75
N PRO A 6 -26.14 4.74 -20.98
CA PRO A 6 -25.06 5.10 -21.92
C PRO A 6 -24.18 6.26 -21.45
N ALA A 7 -24.75 7.22 -20.71
CA ALA A 7 -24.03 8.37 -20.20
C ALA A 7 -23.04 7.97 -19.10
N GLN A 8 -23.41 7.05 -18.21
CA GLN A 8 -22.51 6.54 -17.17
C GLN A 8 -21.33 5.77 -17.79
N TRP A 9 -21.56 4.97 -18.84
CA TRP A 9 -20.48 4.30 -19.57
C TRP A 9 -19.56 5.27 -20.31
N LEU A 10 -20.11 6.33 -20.89
CA LEU A 10 -19.32 7.38 -21.54
C LEU A 10 -18.39 8.07 -20.53
N ILE A 11 -18.92 8.40 -19.34
CA ILE A 11 -18.15 9.00 -18.25
C ILE A 11 -17.10 8.01 -17.75
N ALA A 12 -17.44 6.73 -17.55
CA ALA A 12 -16.51 5.72 -17.06
C ALA A 12 -15.32 5.50 -18.01
N ILE A 13 -15.59 5.37 -19.32
CA ILE A 13 -14.54 5.22 -20.33
C ILE A 13 -13.75 6.52 -20.50
N GLY A 14 -14.45 7.67 -20.54
CA GLY A 14 -13.82 8.99 -20.73
C GLY A 14 -12.93 9.43 -19.56
N LEU A 15 -13.26 9.03 -18.33
CA LEU A 15 -12.46 9.33 -17.14
C LEU A 15 -11.32 8.35 -16.92
N LEU A 16 -11.26 7.23 -17.66
CA LEU A 16 -10.20 6.24 -17.46
C LEU A 16 -8.79 6.84 -17.67
N PRO A 17 -8.47 7.59 -18.74
CA PRO A 17 -7.14 8.16 -18.93
C PRO A 17 -6.71 9.14 -17.81
N PRO A 18 -7.51 10.13 -17.38
CA PRO A 18 -7.09 11.01 -16.28
C PRO A 18 -7.02 10.28 -14.94
N LEU A 19 -7.90 9.31 -14.65
CA LEU A 19 -7.84 8.52 -13.41
C LEU A 19 -6.56 7.69 -13.36
N LEU A 20 -6.27 7.00 -14.45
CA LEU A 20 -5.00 6.32 -14.63
C LEU A 20 -3.87 7.36 -14.39
N ALA A 21 -3.89 8.54 -15.03
CA ALA A 21 -2.74 9.46 -15.05
C ALA A 21 -2.41 10.03 -13.68
N LEU A 22 -3.45 10.19 -12.86
CA LEU A 22 -3.34 10.62 -11.48
C LEU A 22 -3.06 9.45 -10.51
N GLY A 23 -3.00 8.21 -11.01
CA GLY A 23 -2.83 7.01 -10.20
C GLY A 23 -3.98 6.80 -9.21
N LEU A 24 -5.20 7.21 -9.58
CA LEU A 24 -6.38 7.11 -8.76
C LEU A 24 -7.04 5.72 -8.90
N PRO A 25 -7.71 5.24 -7.84
CA PRO A 25 -8.43 3.98 -7.88
C PRO A 25 -9.59 4.03 -8.89
N ILE A 26 -9.76 2.96 -9.66
CA ILE A 26 -10.80 2.82 -10.68
C ILE A 26 -11.80 1.77 -10.22
N SER A 27 -13.04 2.18 -9.97
CA SER A 27 -14.09 1.28 -9.53
C SER A 27 -14.99 0.82 -10.68
N LEU A 28 -15.07 -0.50 -10.89
CA LEU A 28 -16.05 -1.13 -11.79
C LEU A 28 -17.49 -0.93 -11.29
N SER A 29 -17.70 -0.77 -9.98
CA SER A 29 -19.02 -0.47 -9.41
C SER A 29 -19.40 1.01 -9.55
N GLY A 30 -18.47 1.88 -9.96
CA GLY A 30 -18.67 3.33 -10.09
C GLY A 30 -19.93 3.74 -10.88
N PRO A 31 -20.17 3.21 -12.09
CA PRO A 31 -21.37 3.52 -12.87
C PRO A 31 -22.69 3.18 -12.13
N LEU A 32 -22.73 2.02 -11.48
CA LEU A 32 -23.89 1.57 -10.72
C LEU A 32 -24.08 2.40 -9.44
N ALA A 33 -22.98 2.68 -8.74
CA ALA A 33 -22.98 3.54 -7.56
C ALA A 33 -23.48 4.95 -7.90
N ASN A 34 -23.02 5.54 -9.01
CA ASN A 34 -23.48 6.86 -9.47
C ASN A 34 -24.94 6.88 -9.89
N LEU A 35 -25.43 5.80 -10.52
CA LEU A 35 -26.84 5.67 -10.89
C LEU A 35 -27.77 5.71 -9.67
N LEU A 36 -27.30 5.22 -8.51
CA LEU A 36 -28.04 5.25 -7.24
C LEU A 36 -27.80 6.56 -6.47
N ALA A 37 -26.54 6.96 -6.34
CA ALA A 37 -26.12 8.07 -5.49
C ALA A 37 -26.58 9.42 -6.04
N VAL A 38 -26.50 9.65 -7.36
CA VAL A 38 -26.86 10.95 -7.95
C VAL A 38 -28.34 11.26 -7.72
N PRO A 39 -29.31 10.37 -8.07
CA PRO A 39 -30.71 10.62 -7.75
C PRO A 39 -31.00 10.72 -6.25
N TRP A 40 -30.34 9.88 -5.42
CA TRP A 40 -30.53 9.91 -3.97
C TRP A 40 -30.13 11.26 -3.38
N VAL A 41 -28.94 11.77 -3.74
CA VAL A 41 -28.47 13.08 -3.28
C VAL A 41 -29.34 14.20 -3.84
N SER A 42 -29.61 14.21 -5.14
CA SER A 42 -30.33 15.31 -5.79
C SER A 42 -31.79 15.42 -5.35
N PHE A 43 -32.50 14.29 -5.17
CA PHE A 43 -33.93 14.30 -4.88
C PHE A 43 -34.28 14.07 -3.41
N LEU A 44 -33.43 13.38 -2.64
CA LEU A 44 -33.74 13.05 -1.25
C LEU A 44 -32.93 13.89 -0.26
N VAL A 45 -31.62 14.07 -0.49
CA VAL A 45 -30.74 14.77 0.48
C VAL A 45 -30.78 16.28 0.30
N LEU A 46 -30.64 16.76 -0.95
CA LEU A 46 -30.46 18.18 -1.23
C LEU A 46 -31.69 19.04 -0.85
N PRO A 47 -32.95 18.63 -1.13
CA PRO A 47 -34.11 19.44 -0.75
C PRO A 47 -34.23 19.69 0.76
N PRO A 48 -34.19 18.68 1.65
CA PRO A 48 -34.23 18.95 3.09
C PRO A 48 -32.96 19.62 3.60
N ALA A 49 -31.79 19.41 2.99
CA ALA A 49 -30.57 20.14 3.38
C ALA A 49 -30.72 21.65 3.11
N LEU A 50 -31.11 22.04 1.89
CA LEU A 50 -31.27 23.45 1.52
C LEU A 50 -32.43 24.11 2.29
N LEU A 51 -33.57 23.43 2.41
CA LEU A 51 -34.72 23.95 3.14
C LEU A 51 -34.43 24.03 4.64
N GLY A 52 -33.74 23.04 5.20
CA GLY A 52 -33.30 23.02 6.60
C GLY A 52 -32.33 24.16 6.92
N SER A 53 -31.36 24.43 6.02
CA SER A 53 -30.47 25.59 6.16
C SER A 53 -31.22 26.92 6.08
N LEU A 54 -32.21 27.05 5.18
CA LEU A 54 -33.02 28.26 5.05
C LEU A 54 -33.93 28.49 6.26
N LEU A 55 -34.52 27.42 6.80
CA LEU A 55 -35.46 27.44 7.92
C LEU A 55 -34.80 27.23 9.28
N LEU A 56 -33.47 27.30 9.37
CA LEU A 56 -32.73 27.18 10.63
C LEU A 56 -33.21 28.16 11.73
N PRO A 57 -33.64 29.41 11.42
CA PRO A 57 -34.21 30.31 12.41
C PRO A 57 -35.56 29.85 12.99
N VAL A 58 -36.25 28.91 12.33
CA VAL A 58 -37.52 28.35 12.79
C VAL A 58 -37.21 27.14 13.68
N PRO A 59 -37.45 27.23 15.00
CA PRO A 59 -37.10 26.16 15.94
C PRO A 59 -37.71 24.82 15.52
N TYR A 60 -36.96 23.73 15.73
CA TYR A 60 -37.31 22.34 15.40
C TYR A 60 -37.47 22.02 13.91
N VAL A 61 -37.96 22.95 13.08
CA VAL A 61 -38.20 22.70 11.64
C VAL A 61 -36.88 22.65 10.86
N GLY A 62 -36.04 23.69 10.99
CA GLY A 62 -34.75 23.72 10.30
C GLY A 62 -33.83 22.59 10.76
N GLU A 63 -33.72 22.39 12.07
CA GLU A 63 -32.92 21.30 12.66
C GLU A 63 -33.44 19.92 12.24
N GLY A 64 -34.76 19.68 12.28
CA GLY A 64 -35.36 18.41 11.89
C GLY A 64 -35.11 18.05 10.41
N LEU A 65 -35.17 19.03 9.51
CA LEU A 65 -34.83 18.83 8.10
C LEU A 65 -33.34 18.51 7.89
N LEU A 66 -32.45 19.14 8.65
CA LEU A 66 -31.01 18.84 8.61
C LEU A 66 -30.71 17.44 9.17
N TRP A 67 -31.36 17.02 10.26
CA TRP A 67 -31.26 15.65 10.77
C TRP A 67 -31.74 14.62 9.75
N LEU A 68 -32.85 14.90 9.05
CA LEU A 68 -33.34 14.05 7.97
C LEU A 68 -32.31 13.95 6.84
N ALA A 69 -31.75 15.08 6.38
CA ALA A 69 -30.71 15.09 5.36
C ALA A 69 -29.47 14.29 5.80
N GLY A 70 -29.05 14.45 7.06
CA GLY A 70 -27.94 13.69 7.65
C GLY A 70 -28.21 12.19 7.69
N GLY A 71 -29.40 11.77 8.10
CA GLY A 71 -29.80 10.35 8.11
C GLY A 71 -29.88 9.75 6.70
N LEU A 72 -30.38 10.50 5.72
CA LEU A 72 -30.39 10.07 4.32
C LEU A 72 -28.98 9.94 3.74
N LEU A 73 -28.06 10.81 4.14
CA LEU A 73 -26.66 10.76 3.74
C LEU A 73 -25.93 9.57 4.40
N ASP A 74 -26.14 9.34 5.69
CA ASP A 74 -25.59 8.17 6.40
C ASP A 74 -26.11 6.85 5.78
N GLY A 75 -27.41 6.77 5.49
CA GLY A 75 -27.99 5.63 4.78
C GLY A 75 -27.34 5.39 3.41
N LEU A 76 -27.10 6.45 2.65
CA LEU A 76 -26.39 6.36 1.37
C LEU A 76 -24.95 5.87 1.56
N PHE A 77 -24.21 6.39 2.53
CA PHE A 77 -22.83 5.96 2.77
C PHE A 77 -22.75 4.49 3.20
N ARG A 78 -23.67 4.01 4.04
CA ARG A 78 -23.75 2.58 4.38
C ARG A 78 -23.99 1.71 3.15
N LEU A 79 -24.92 2.11 2.28
CA LEU A 79 -25.20 1.41 1.02
C LEU A 79 -23.96 1.38 0.10
N LEU A 80 -23.31 2.52 -0.09
CA LEU A 80 -22.09 2.62 -0.90
C LEU A 80 -20.95 1.79 -0.30
N GLY A 81 -20.83 1.74 1.04
CA GLY A 81 -19.88 0.90 1.74
C GLY A 81 -20.09 -0.60 1.48
N LEU A 82 -21.35 -1.06 1.45
CA LEU A 82 -21.67 -2.45 1.07
C LEU A 82 -21.29 -2.76 -0.38
N ILE A 83 -21.55 -1.84 -1.30
CA ILE A 83 -21.18 -2.00 -2.72
C ILE A 83 -19.65 -2.06 -2.87
N ALA A 84 -18.93 -1.16 -2.19
CA ALA A 84 -17.47 -1.10 -2.23
C ALA A 84 -16.81 -2.33 -1.58
N GLY A 85 -17.38 -2.86 -0.50
CA GLY A 85 -16.90 -4.09 0.14
C GLY A 85 -17.07 -5.34 -0.74
N GLY A 86 -18.09 -5.36 -1.60
CA GLY A 86 -18.29 -6.43 -2.57
C GLY A 86 -17.34 -6.30 -3.78
N TRP A 87 -17.26 -5.11 -4.37
CA TRP A 87 -16.45 -4.82 -5.57
C TRP A 87 -15.45 -3.70 -5.27
N PRO A 88 -14.27 -4.04 -4.72
CA PRO A 88 -13.27 -3.04 -4.37
C PRO A 88 -12.75 -2.34 -5.63
N ALA A 89 -12.37 -1.08 -5.45
CA ALA A 89 -11.76 -0.32 -6.55
C ALA A 89 -10.40 -0.93 -6.92
N TRP A 90 -10.15 -1.04 -8.21
CA TRP A 90 -8.89 -1.52 -8.74
C TRP A 90 -7.86 -0.39 -8.75
N MET A 91 -6.66 -0.64 -8.20
CA MET A 91 -5.54 0.29 -8.27
C MET A 91 -4.64 -0.08 -9.44
N PRO A 92 -4.49 0.78 -10.46
CA PRO A 92 -3.65 0.50 -11.61
C PRO A 92 -2.16 0.51 -11.21
N PRO A 93 -1.34 -0.41 -11.76
CA PRO A 93 0.11 -0.30 -11.65
C PRO A 93 0.60 0.93 -12.42
N GLN A 94 1.83 1.39 -12.13
CA GLN A 94 2.48 2.41 -12.93
C GLN A 94 2.76 1.88 -14.33
N ILE A 95 2.24 2.59 -15.34
CA ILE A 95 2.42 2.25 -16.75
C ILE A 95 3.33 3.26 -17.46
N PRO A 96 4.19 2.81 -18.38
CA PRO A 96 5.08 3.70 -19.14
C PRO A 96 4.30 4.66 -20.04
N LEU A 97 4.88 5.83 -20.32
CA LEU A 97 4.22 6.94 -21.04
C LEU A 97 3.54 6.51 -22.36
N TRP A 98 4.14 5.60 -23.13
CA TRP A 98 3.55 5.14 -24.40
C TRP A 98 2.23 4.38 -24.21
N LEU A 99 2.07 3.64 -23.09
CA LEU A 99 0.82 2.96 -22.76
C LEU A 99 -0.29 3.93 -22.40
N TRP A 100 0.02 5.14 -21.91
CA TRP A 100 -0.97 6.21 -21.74
C TRP A 100 -1.60 6.58 -23.06
N GLY A 101 -0.76 6.82 -24.07
CA GLY A 101 -1.21 7.17 -25.41
C GLY A 101 -2.10 6.08 -26.02
N MET A 102 -1.73 4.82 -25.83
CA MET A 102 -2.54 3.68 -26.30
C MET A 102 -3.88 3.59 -25.58
N ASN A 103 -3.92 3.75 -24.26
CA ASN A 103 -5.18 3.73 -23.51
C ASN A 103 -6.08 4.93 -23.84
N ALA A 104 -5.50 6.13 -24.01
CA ALA A 104 -6.24 7.31 -24.44
C ALA A 104 -6.82 7.14 -25.84
N LEU A 105 -6.04 6.58 -26.77
CA LEU A 105 -6.52 6.21 -28.11
C LEU A 105 -7.63 5.15 -28.03
N GLY A 106 -7.49 4.15 -27.15
CA GLY A 106 -8.51 3.14 -26.92
C GLY A 106 -9.83 3.73 -26.42
N CYS A 107 -9.77 4.65 -25.46
CA CYS A 107 -10.92 5.40 -24.98
C CYS A 107 -11.56 6.21 -26.11
N LEU A 108 -10.74 6.97 -26.86
CA LEU A 108 -11.21 7.78 -27.98
C LEU A 108 -11.95 6.93 -29.01
N LEU A 109 -11.37 5.78 -29.41
CA LEU A 109 -12.00 4.86 -30.36
C LEU A 109 -13.36 4.39 -29.86
N LEU A 110 -13.46 3.91 -28.61
CA LEU A 110 -14.72 3.40 -28.04
C LEU A 110 -15.81 4.47 -27.93
N LEU A 111 -15.42 5.74 -27.74
CA LEU A 111 -16.34 6.87 -27.65
C LEU A 111 -16.81 7.38 -29.02
N LEU A 112 -16.23 6.93 -30.14
CA LEU A 112 -16.67 7.30 -31.48
C LEU A 112 -18.10 6.78 -31.79
N PRO A 113 -18.83 7.45 -32.71
CA PRO A 113 -20.15 7.03 -33.15
C PRO A 113 -20.20 5.57 -33.61
N ARG A 114 -21.36 4.91 -33.44
CA ARG A 114 -21.54 3.46 -33.70
C ARG A 114 -21.20 3.01 -35.13
N GLY A 115 -21.14 3.93 -36.11
CA GLY A 115 -20.83 3.62 -37.51
C GLY A 115 -19.36 3.67 -37.90
N VAL A 116 -18.45 4.03 -36.99
CA VAL A 116 -17.02 4.11 -37.30
C VAL A 116 -16.37 2.71 -37.26
N PRO A 117 -15.71 2.25 -38.35
CA PRO A 117 -15.02 0.96 -38.35
C PRO A 117 -13.88 0.97 -37.32
N MET A 118 -13.46 -0.21 -36.85
CA MET A 118 -12.33 -0.39 -35.91
C MET A 118 -12.53 0.15 -34.50
N ARG A 119 -13.71 0.71 -34.17
CA ARG A 119 -14.04 1.13 -32.79
C ARG A 119 -13.77 0.06 -31.75
N VAL A 120 -14.06 -1.21 -32.08
CA VAL A 120 -13.86 -2.36 -31.20
C VAL A 120 -12.39 -2.61 -30.84
N LEU A 121 -11.44 -2.07 -31.62
CA LEU A 121 -10.01 -2.13 -31.28
C LEU A 121 -9.64 -1.26 -30.08
N GLY A 122 -10.54 -0.40 -29.60
CA GLY A 122 -10.30 0.29 -28.34
C GLY A 122 -10.24 -0.67 -27.15
N TRP A 123 -10.96 -1.80 -27.18
CA TRP A 123 -10.91 -2.81 -26.12
C TRP A 123 -9.51 -3.40 -25.89
N PRO A 124 -8.82 -3.95 -26.89
CA PRO A 124 -7.45 -4.46 -26.70
C PRO A 124 -6.47 -3.37 -26.26
N LEU A 125 -6.67 -2.11 -26.67
CA LEU A 125 -5.85 -1.00 -26.19
C LEU A 125 -6.08 -0.71 -24.69
N LEU A 126 -7.33 -0.80 -24.21
CA LEU A 126 -7.66 -0.67 -22.78
C LEU A 126 -7.15 -1.84 -21.94
N LEU A 127 -7.11 -3.05 -22.51
CA LEU A 127 -6.57 -4.22 -21.81
C LEU A 127 -5.09 -4.05 -21.42
N LEU A 128 -4.35 -3.20 -22.13
CA LEU A 128 -2.95 -2.90 -21.80
C LEU A 128 -2.80 -2.10 -20.49
N ALA A 129 -3.82 -1.36 -20.03
CA ALA A 129 -3.79 -0.77 -18.69
C ALA A 129 -3.94 -1.83 -17.58
N VAL A 130 -4.71 -2.91 -17.85
CA VAL A 130 -4.97 -3.97 -16.87
C VAL A 130 -3.80 -4.95 -16.78
N TRP A 131 -3.17 -5.26 -17.91
CA TRP A 131 -1.97 -6.11 -18.00
C TRP A 131 -0.82 -5.41 -18.72
N PRO A 132 -0.21 -4.39 -18.09
CA PRO A 132 0.94 -3.74 -18.68
C PRO A 132 2.16 -4.68 -18.63
N PRO A 133 3.03 -4.65 -19.64
CA PRO A 133 4.32 -5.30 -19.59
C PRO A 133 5.22 -4.52 -18.61
N LEU A 134 5.15 -4.88 -17.33
CA LEU A 134 6.01 -4.33 -16.30
C LEU A 134 7.45 -4.83 -16.51
N ALA A 135 8.41 -3.91 -16.42
CA ALA A 135 9.82 -4.28 -16.39
C ALA A 135 10.08 -5.17 -15.17
N ARG A 136 10.74 -6.30 -15.40
CA ARG A 136 11.15 -7.20 -14.32
C ARG A 136 12.53 -6.78 -13.82
N VAL A 137 12.74 -6.93 -12.51
CA VAL A 137 14.07 -6.78 -11.93
C VAL A 137 15.01 -7.83 -12.54
N PRO A 138 16.24 -7.45 -12.96
CA PRO A 138 17.23 -8.42 -13.45
C PRO A 138 17.55 -9.50 -12.41
N GLU A 139 18.09 -10.62 -12.88
CA GLU A 139 18.53 -11.68 -11.99
C GLU A 139 19.78 -11.25 -11.21
N GLY A 140 19.85 -11.58 -9.92
CA GLY A 140 20.92 -11.16 -9.01
C GLY A 140 20.76 -9.75 -8.45
N GLU A 141 19.73 -9.01 -8.89
CA GLU A 141 19.43 -7.65 -8.44
C GLU A 141 18.18 -7.60 -7.56
N VAL A 142 18.14 -6.61 -6.68
CA VAL A 142 16.98 -6.28 -5.85
C VAL A 142 16.68 -4.79 -5.97
N GLU A 143 15.41 -4.47 -6.16
CA GLU A 143 14.92 -3.10 -6.10
C GLU A 143 14.37 -2.85 -4.70
N VAL A 144 14.80 -1.74 -4.08
CA VAL A 144 14.46 -1.40 -2.70
C VAL A 144 13.78 -0.03 -2.68
N TRP A 145 12.58 0.01 -2.11
CA TRP A 145 11.81 1.24 -1.93
C TRP A 145 11.61 1.49 -0.44
N GLN A 146 12.18 2.59 0.07
CA GLN A 146 11.80 3.11 1.37
C GLN A 146 10.57 3.99 1.21
N LEU A 147 9.52 3.71 1.97
CA LEU A 147 8.29 4.48 1.92
C LEU A 147 8.32 5.62 2.93
N ASP A 148 7.83 6.78 2.52
CA ASP A 148 7.58 7.88 3.43
C ASP A 148 6.29 7.61 4.22
N VAL A 149 6.47 7.02 5.40
CA VAL A 149 5.40 6.70 6.36
C VAL A 149 5.44 7.64 7.58
N GLY A 150 6.18 8.75 7.50
CA GLY A 150 6.34 9.69 8.62
C GLY A 150 7.12 9.09 9.80
N GLN A 151 6.51 9.08 10.99
CA GLN A 151 7.09 8.41 12.17
C GLN A 151 6.81 6.91 12.06
N GLY A 152 7.80 6.16 11.57
CA GLY A 152 7.77 4.72 11.42
C GLY A 152 8.67 4.21 10.29
N LEU A 153 8.56 2.93 9.98
CA LEU A 153 9.39 2.26 8.99
C LEU A 153 8.55 1.45 8.01
N SER A 154 8.90 1.51 6.72
CA SER A 154 8.41 0.56 5.73
C SER A 154 9.33 0.51 4.51
N PHE A 155 9.78 -0.69 4.16
CA PHE A 155 10.57 -0.96 2.97
C PHE A 155 9.90 -2.05 2.12
N ILE A 156 9.86 -1.84 0.81
CA ILE A 156 9.50 -2.86 -0.17
C ILE A 156 10.76 -3.33 -0.86
N LEU A 157 11.00 -4.65 -0.86
CA LEU A 157 12.11 -5.28 -1.55
C LEU A 157 11.54 -6.18 -2.65
N ARG A 158 11.90 -5.91 -3.90
CA ARG A 158 11.42 -6.62 -5.07
C ARG A 158 12.58 -7.26 -5.82
N THR A 159 12.53 -8.58 -5.96
CA THR A 159 13.39 -9.35 -6.87
C THR A 159 12.63 -9.61 -8.17
N ARG A 160 13.20 -10.41 -9.08
CA ARG A 160 12.55 -10.73 -10.37
C ARG A 160 11.15 -11.32 -10.19
N ASP A 161 10.98 -12.27 -9.27
CA ASP A 161 9.74 -13.03 -9.11
C ASP A 161 9.15 -12.96 -7.68
N HIS A 162 9.87 -12.37 -6.72
CA HIS A 162 9.45 -12.30 -5.32
C HIS A 162 9.39 -10.87 -4.78
N ALA A 163 8.46 -10.63 -3.84
CA ALA A 163 8.33 -9.37 -3.12
C ALA A 163 8.31 -9.59 -1.60
N LEU A 164 9.01 -8.72 -0.88
CA LEU A 164 9.08 -8.67 0.57
C LEU A 164 8.69 -7.29 1.07
N LEU A 165 7.88 -7.24 2.12
CA LEU A 165 7.61 -6.03 2.89
C LEU A 165 8.36 -6.12 4.22
N TYR A 166 9.18 -5.13 4.53
CA TYR A 166 9.84 -4.98 5.82
C TYR A 166 9.22 -3.78 6.56
N ASP A 167 8.46 -4.06 7.61
CA ASP A 167 7.59 -3.12 8.32
C ASP A 167 6.51 -2.44 7.46
N ALA A 168 5.41 -2.03 8.10
CA ALA A 168 4.17 -1.57 7.47
C ALA A 168 3.72 -0.18 7.95
N GLY A 169 4.55 0.53 8.71
CA GLY A 169 4.25 1.87 9.24
C GLY A 169 3.17 1.90 10.32
N ALA A 170 2.92 3.11 10.83
CA ALA A 170 1.96 3.37 11.90
C ALA A 170 0.48 3.19 11.53
N ARG A 171 -0.31 2.80 12.53
CA ARG A 171 -1.75 2.97 12.53
C ARG A 171 -2.17 3.83 13.72
N VAL A 172 -2.79 4.98 13.46
CA VAL A 172 -3.26 5.90 14.50
C VAL A 172 -4.75 6.16 14.31
N ALA A 173 -5.57 5.64 15.23
CA ALA A 173 -7.03 5.73 15.17
C ALA A 173 -7.59 5.27 13.81
N GLU A 174 -8.17 6.18 13.02
CA GLU A 174 -8.73 5.93 11.69
C GLU A 174 -7.70 6.10 10.54
N PHE A 175 -6.47 6.45 10.87
CA PHE A 175 -5.40 6.65 9.90
C PHE A 175 -4.43 5.46 9.93
N ASP A 176 -4.54 4.59 8.93
CA ASP A 176 -3.68 3.41 8.76
C ASP A 176 -2.73 3.64 7.57
N LEU A 177 -1.42 3.74 7.84
CA LEU A 177 -0.41 3.96 6.79
C LEU A 177 -0.24 2.72 5.91
N GLY A 178 -0.52 1.52 6.45
CA GLY A 178 -0.59 0.30 5.67
C GLY A 178 -1.62 0.42 4.55
N GLU A 179 -2.82 0.90 4.88
CA GLU A 179 -3.92 1.09 3.92
C GLU A 179 -3.68 2.28 2.97
N ARG A 180 -3.13 3.39 3.47
CA ARG A 180 -3.06 4.66 2.71
C ARG A 180 -1.76 4.86 1.93
N VAL A 181 -0.67 4.21 2.33
CA VAL A 181 0.67 4.40 1.72
C VAL A 181 1.22 3.07 1.20
N VAL A 182 1.28 2.04 2.04
CA VAL A 182 1.94 0.77 1.72
C VAL A 182 1.18 0.01 0.63
N VAL A 183 -0.10 -0.28 0.84
CA VAL A 183 -0.95 -1.02 -0.10
C VAL A 183 -1.04 -0.33 -1.48
N PRO A 184 -1.31 0.98 -1.58
CA PRO A 184 -1.33 1.66 -2.87
C PRO A 184 0.04 1.61 -3.57
N THR A 185 1.13 1.68 -2.82
CA THR A 185 2.49 1.61 -3.41
C THR A 185 2.82 0.21 -3.89
N LEU A 186 2.47 -0.85 -3.14
CA LEU A 186 2.59 -2.24 -3.60
C LEU A 186 1.84 -2.46 -4.92
N HIS A 187 0.59 -2.01 -5.03
CA HIS A 187 -0.18 -2.10 -6.27
C HIS A 187 0.43 -1.29 -7.41
N ARG A 188 0.93 -0.07 -7.14
CA ARG A 188 1.62 0.75 -8.14
C ARG A 188 2.89 0.09 -8.68
N LEU A 189 3.62 -0.64 -7.84
CA LEU A 189 4.77 -1.45 -8.25
C LEU A 189 4.38 -2.77 -8.95
N GLY A 190 3.07 -3.01 -9.13
CA GLY A 190 2.55 -4.23 -9.76
C GLY A 190 2.68 -5.48 -8.88
N ILE A 191 2.93 -5.31 -7.58
CA ILE A 191 3.03 -6.40 -6.62
C ILE A 191 1.61 -6.85 -6.28
N ARG A 192 1.30 -8.11 -6.62
CA ARG A 192 -0.03 -8.72 -6.43
C ARG A 192 -0.10 -9.65 -5.23
N ARG A 193 1.05 -10.06 -4.71
CA ARG A 193 1.22 -10.90 -3.53
C ARG A 193 2.55 -10.56 -2.88
N LEU A 194 2.65 -10.75 -1.58
CA LEU A 194 3.92 -10.73 -0.86
C LEU A 194 4.35 -12.17 -0.60
N ASP A 195 5.60 -12.50 -0.88
CA ASP A 195 6.18 -13.79 -0.53
C ASP A 195 6.51 -13.81 0.97
N LEU A 196 6.99 -12.68 1.51
CA LEU A 196 7.26 -12.49 2.94
C LEU A 196 6.86 -11.08 3.41
N MET A 197 6.17 -11.00 4.54
CA MET A 197 6.07 -9.78 5.33
C MET A 197 6.89 -9.96 6.61
N LEU A 198 7.99 -9.22 6.72
CA LEU A 198 8.90 -9.26 7.87
C LEU A 198 8.66 -8.02 8.72
N LEU A 199 8.21 -8.21 9.96
CA LEU A 199 7.99 -7.14 10.92
C LEU A 199 9.14 -7.14 11.92
N SER A 200 9.91 -6.05 11.97
CA SER A 200 11.07 -5.94 12.85
C SER A 200 10.66 -6.23 14.29
N HIS A 201 9.67 -5.52 14.82
CA HIS A 201 9.08 -5.72 16.14
C HIS A 201 7.60 -5.29 16.15
N ALA A 202 6.95 -5.33 17.32
CA ALA A 202 5.49 -5.16 17.42
C ALA A 202 5.02 -3.71 17.63
N ASP A 203 5.93 -2.73 17.71
CA ASP A 203 5.53 -1.34 17.96
C ASP A 203 4.71 -0.80 16.79
N ASN A 204 3.82 0.13 17.12
CA ASN A 204 2.76 0.56 16.22
C ASN A 204 3.32 1.18 14.93
N ASP A 205 4.37 1.98 15.02
CA ASP A 205 5.04 2.64 13.90
C ASP A 205 5.82 1.70 12.97
N HIS A 206 5.89 0.42 13.31
CA HIS A 206 6.43 -0.65 12.47
C HIS A 206 5.34 -1.63 12.02
N ALA A 207 4.59 -2.20 12.96
CA ALA A 207 3.63 -3.27 12.69
C ALA A 207 2.18 -2.79 12.51
N GLY A 208 1.88 -1.52 12.81
CA GLY A 208 0.50 -1.00 12.88
C GLY A 208 -0.30 -1.19 11.60
N GLY A 209 0.33 -0.97 10.43
CA GLY A 209 -0.29 -1.14 9.13
C GLY A 209 -0.35 -2.59 8.60
N ALA A 210 0.23 -3.57 9.31
CA ALA A 210 0.43 -4.92 8.76
C ALA A 210 -0.89 -5.66 8.47
N GLN A 211 -1.91 -5.48 9.33
CA GLN A 211 -3.23 -6.09 9.11
C GLN A 211 -3.97 -5.47 7.92
N ALA A 212 -3.75 -4.19 7.61
CA ALA A 212 -4.30 -3.60 6.40
C ALA A 212 -3.68 -4.22 5.15
N VAL A 213 -2.36 -4.42 5.14
CA VAL A 213 -1.65 -5.10 4.05
C VAL A 213 -2.16 -6.52 3.84
N GLN A 214 -2.26 -7.32 4.91
CA GLN A 214 -2.72 -8.72 4.81
C GLN A 214 -4.18 -8.84 4.34
N ARG A 215 -5.05 -7.87 4.67
CA ARG A 215 -6.42 -7.82 4.17
C ARG A 215 -6.49 -7.43 2.68
N ALA A 216 -5.55 -6.63 2.21
CA ALA A 216 -5.57 -6.10 0.85
C ALA A 216 -4.97 -7.05 -0.20
N MET A 217 -4.02 -7.92 0.19
CA MET A 217 -3.42 -8.89 -0.74
C MET A 217 -2.92 -10.17 -0.06
N PRO A 218 -2.75 -11.26 -0.82
CA PRO A 218 -2.17 -12.49 -0.30
C PRO A 218 -0.74 -12.28 0.21
N VAL A 219 -0.46 -12.78 1.40
CA VAL A 219 0.87 -12.80 2.01
C VAL A 219 1.24 -14.26 2.30
N GLY A 220 2.35 -14.73 1.73
CA GLY A 220 2.79 -16.12 1.81
C GLY A 220 3.25 -16.53 3.22
N GLU A 221 4.11 -15.72 3.83
CA GLU A 221 4.57 -15.89 5.20
C GLU A 221 4.64 -14.53 5.91
N VAL A 222 4.30 -14.51 7.20
CA VAL A 222 4.56 -13.37 8.09
C VAL A 222 5.56 -13.82 9.14
N ARG A 223 6.61 -13.03 9.35
CA ARG A 223 7.59 -13.24 10.41
C ARG A 223 7.77 -11.97 11.21
N GLY A 224 8.15 -12.08 12.47
CA GLY A 224 8.59 -10.90 13.20
C GLY A 224 9.38 -11.18 14.46
N GLY A 225 9.99 -10.12 15.00
CA GLY A 225 10.80 -10.18 16.21
C GLY A 225 9.99 -10.51 17.47
N GLN A 226 8.72 -10.13 17.51
CA GLN A 226 7.82 -10.38 18.64
C GLN A 226 6.49 -10.98 18.15
N PRO A 227 6.49 -12.22 17.63
CA PRO A 227 5.31 -12.82 17.02
C PRO A 227 4.11 -12.87 17.99
N ASP A 228 4.37 -13.08 19.29
CA ASP A 228 3.33 -13.16 20.32
C ASP A 228 2.69 -11.80 20.66
N ALA A 229 3.38 -10.69 20.39
CA ALA A 229 2.87 -9.33 20.59
C ALA A 229 2.15 -8.79 19.34
N LEU A 230 2.31 -9.47 18.19
CA LEU A 230 1.63 -9.13 16.95
C LEU A 230 0.17 -9.64 16.98
N PRO A 231 -0.76 -8.98 16.28
CA PRO A 231 -2.14 -9.45 16.21
C PRO A 231 -2.25 -10.89 15.69
N ALA A 232 -2.99 -11.75 16.40
CA ALA A 232 -3.12 -13.17 16.10
C ALA A 232 -3.59 -13.48 14.65
N GLY A 233 -4.36 -12.57 14.04
CA GLY A 233 -4.79 -12.68 12.64
C GLY A 233 -3.63 -12.73 11.64
N LEU A 234 -2.47 -12.14 11.98
CA LEU A 234 -1.27 -12.17 11.15
C LEU A 234 -0.61 -13.54 11.09
N GLN A 235 -0.81 -14.39 12.10
CA GLN A 235 -0.19 -15.71 12.24
C GLN A 235 1.34 -15.65 12.08
N ALA A 236 1.97 -14.65 12.70
CA ALA A 236 3.38 -14.37 12.55
C ALA A 236 4.25 -15.48 13.16
N ARG A 237 5.29 -15.90 12.43
CA ARG A 237 6.33 -16.81 12.91
C ARG A 237 7.50 -16.03 13.54
N PRO A 238 8.29 -16.64 14.44
CA PRO A 238 9.46 -15.98 15.00
C PRO A 238 10.51 -15.63 13.94
N CYS A 239 11.26 -14.57 14.21
CA CYS A 239 12.48 -14.21 13.49
C CYS A 239 13.63 -15.13 13.93
N ASP A 240 13.87 -16.19 13.18
CA ASP A 240 14.91 -17.15 13.51
C ASP A 240 16.30 -16.60 13.15
N SER A 241 17.14 -16.37 14.16
CA SER A 241 18.51 -15.89 13.94
C SER A 241 19.33 -16.91 13.14
N GLY A 242 19.98 -16.46 12.07
CA GLY A 242 20.76 -17.30 11.17
C GLY A 242 19.96 -17.91 10.01
N LEU A 243 18.64 -17.69 9.94
CA LEU A 243 17.85 -18.09 8.78
C LEU A 243 18.37 -17.36 7.53
N SER A 244 18.63 -18.11 6.46
CA SER A 244 19.12 -17.57 5.20
C SER A 244 18.46 -18.24 4.01
N TRP A 245 18.16 -17.45 2.98
CA TRP A 245 17.57 -17.93 1.74
C TRP A 245 18.07 -17.13 0.54
N VAL A 246 17.78 -17.63 -0.66
CA VAL A 246 18.15 -16.98 -1.92
C VAL A 246 16.92 -16.92 -2.82
N TRP A 247 16.65 -15.73 -3.36
CA TRP A 247 15.62 -15.51 -4.37
C TRP A 247 16.23 -14.85 -5.59
N ASN A 248 16.11 -15.49 -6.76
CA ASN A 248 16.64 -14.99 -8.03
C ASN A 248 18.11 -14.50 -7.93
N GLY A 249 18.97 -15.21 -7.20
CA GLY A 249 20.37 -14.83 -6.99
C GLY A 249 20.64 -13.80 -5.88
N VAL A 250 19.60 -13.22 -5.28
CA VAL A 250 19.71 -12.30 -4.13
C VAL A 250 19.68 -13.09 -2.84
N ARG A 251 20.65 -12.87 -1.95
CA ARG A 251 20.76 -13.56 -0.67
C ARG A 251 20.20 -12.72 0.46
N PHE A 252 19.37 -13.33 1.30
CA PHE A 252 18.79 -12.73 2.49
C PHE A 252 19.26 -13.49 3.73
N ARG A 253 19.52 -12.77 4.83
CA ARG A 253 19.87 -13.35 6.14
C ARG A 253 19.17 -12.60 7.27
N GLN A 254 18.52 -13.33 8.16
CA GLN A 254 17.87 -12.80 9.35
C GLN A 254 18.77 -12.94 10.58
N TRP A 255 18.64 -11.99 11.48
CA TRP A 255 19.26 -12.04 12.80
C TRP A 255 18.34 -11.37 13.83
N GLN A 256 18.31 -11.93 15.03
CA GLN A 256 17.67 -11.35 16.18
C GLN A 256 18.56 -11.55 17.40
N TRP A 257 18.56 -10.59 18.33
CA TRP A 257 19.26 -10.74 19.59
C TRP A 257 18.51 -11.68 20.53
N ALA A 258 19.07 -12.86 20.81
CA ALA A 258 18.45 -13.87 21.66
C ALA A 258 18.21 -13.42 23.12
N ALA A 259 18.96 -12.43 23.61
CA ALA A 259 18.82 -11.89 24.96
C ALA A 259 18.06 -10.55 25.00
N ALA A 260 17.29 -10.24 23.96
CA ALA A 260 16.44 -9.06 23.91
C ALA A 260 15.46 -9.02 25.09
N THR A 261 15.30 -7.85 25.68
CA THR A 261 14.44 -7.63 26.86
C THR A 261 13.26 -6.69 26.58
N ASP A 262 13.26 -6.01 25.44
CA ASP A 262 12.22 -5.10 24.96
C ASP A 262 12.00 -5.26 23.44
N GLY A 263 11.02 -4.52 22.90
CA GLY A 263 10.65 -4.62 21.48
C GLY A 263 11.73 -4.16 20.52
N ASN A 264 12.38 -3.05 20.83
CA ASN A 264 13.47 -2.48 20.04
C ASN A 264 14.63 -3.47 19.91
N GLN A 265 15.07 -4.03 21.03
CA GLN A 265 16.11 -5.06 21.07
C GLN A 265 15.70 -6.34 20.34
N ALA A 266 14.40 -6.66 20.34
CA ALA A 266 13.85 -7.82 19.66
C ALA A 266 13.68 -7.59 18.14
N SER A 267 14.07 -6.42 17.60
CA SER A 267 13.98 -6.14 16.16
C SER A 267 14.63 -7.24 15.31
N CYS A 268 13.86 -7.77 14.37
CA CYS A 268 14.33 -8.72 13.37
C CYS A 268 15.16 -8.02 12.30
N VAL A 269 16.48 -8.13 12.38
CA VAL A 269 17.43 -7.53 11.44
C VAL A 269 17.47 -8.36 10.16
N LEU A 270 17.44 -7.69 9.00
CA LEU A 270 17.54 -8.30 7.68
C LEU A 270 18.75 -7.76 6.91
N GLN A 271 19.66 -8.65 6.54
CA GLN A 271 20.73 -8.37 5.59
C GLN A 271 20.35 -8.88 4.19
N VAL A 272 20.57 -8.04 3.18
CA VAL A 272 20.30 -8.35 1.77
C VAL A 272 21.58 -8.14 0.98
N GLU A 273 21.97 -9.14 0.20
CA GLU A 273 23.15 -9.11 -0.67
C GLU A 273 22.73 -9.38 -2.11
N ALA A 274 22.99 -8.39 -2.98
CA ALA A 274 22.59 -8.38 -4.39
C ALA A 274 23.66 -7.63 -5.20
N ALA A 275 24.00 -8.15 -6.38
CA ALA A 275 24.97 -7.52 -7.30
C ALA A 275 26.31 -7.04 -6.66
N GLY A 276 26.79 -7.73 -5.61
CA GLY A 276 28.01 -7.36 -4.87
C GLY A 276 27.81 -6.25 -3.83
N GLU A 277 26.62 -5.68 -3.74
CA GLU A 277 26.24 -4.71 -2.72
C GLU A 277 25.51 -5.39 -1.54
N ARG A 278 25.46 -4.67 -0.42
CA ARG A 278 24.85 -5.15 0.81
C ARG A 278 24.03 -4.05 1.48
N LEU A 279 22.78 -4.37 1.78
CA LEU A 279 21.86 -3.58 2.58
C LEU A 279 21.66 -4.27 3.94
N LEU A 280 21.60 -3.48 5.01
CA LEU A 280 21.23 -3.94 6.34
C LEU A 280 20.05 -3.12 6.85
N LEU A 281 18.91 -3.78 7.05
CA LEU A 281 17.72 -3.24 7.70
C LEU A 281 17.74 -3.70 9.15
N THR A 282 17.78 -2.74 10.07
CA THR A 282 18.03 -3.01 11.49
C THR A 282 16.78 -2.87 12.34
N GLY A 283 15.70 -2.26 11.82
CA GLY A 283 14.60 -1.80 12.65
C GLY A 283 15.14 -0.86 13.72
N ASP A 284 14.75 -1.11 14.95
CA ASP A 284 14.94 -0.19 16.07
C ASP A 284 15.93 -0.72 17.14
N ILE A 285 16.83 -1.63 16.74
CA ILE A 285 17.88 -2.13 17.64
C ILE A 285 18.60 -0.96 18.34
N ASP A 286 18.72 -1.07 19.66
CA ASP A 286 19.42 -0.09 20.48
C ASP A 286 20.94 -0.38 20.53
N ALA A 287 21.71 0.50 21.17
CA ALA A 287 23.16 0.34 21.30
C ALA A 287 23.62 -0.95 22.03
N ARG A 288 22.73 -1.68 22.72
CA ARG A 288 23.06 -2.98 23.33
C ARG A 288 22.88 -4.10 22.30
N ALA A 289 21.75 -4.10 21.60
CA ALA A 289 21.48 -5.01 20.49
C ALA A 289 22.49 -4.81 19.35
N GLU A 290 22.91 -3.58 19.06
CA GLU A 290 24.00 -3.29 18.12
C GLU A 290 25.30 -3.99 18.52
N ARG A 291 25.68 -3.93 19.80
CA ARG A 291 26.88 -4.62 20.29
C ARG A 291 26.78 -6.13 20.09
N ALA A 292 25.62 -6.71 20.37
CA ALA A 292 25.39 -8.14 20.11
C ALA A 292 25.42 -8.47 18.60
N LEU A 293 24.93 -7.57 17.75
CA LEU A 293 24.98 -7.72 16.30
C LEU A 293 26.42 -7.76 15.78
N LEU A 294 27.36 -7.04 16.42
CA LEU A 294 28.78 -7.02 16.04
C LEU A 294 29.48 -8.38 16.15
N ASP A 295 28.97 -9.25 17.02
CA ASP A 295 29.47 -10.63 17.18
C ASP A 295 28.81 -11.60 16.18
N SER A 296 27.83 -11.13 15.40
CA SER A 296 27.13 -11.95 14.41
C SER A 296 27.87 -12.01 13.06
N PRO A 297 27.59 -13.04 12.23
CA PRO A 297 28.09 -13.10 10.86
C PRO A 297 27.59 -11.95 9.95
N LEU A 298 26.59 -11.19 10.38
CA LEU A 298 26.03 -10.06 9.63
C LEU A 298 26.85 -8.79 9.81
N ALA A 299 27.70 -8.72 10.85
CA ALA A 299 28.61 -7.60 11.06
C ALA A 299 29.77 -7.64 10.06
N VAL A 300 29.49 -7.30 8.82
CA VAL A 300 30.46 -7.21 7.73
C VAL A 300 30.30 -5.86 7.06
N ARG A 301 31.24 -5.50 6.19
CA ARG A 301 31.13 -4.24 5.45
C ARG A 301 29.81 -4.21 4.68
N THR A 302 29.08 -3.12 4.83
CA THR A 302 27.74 -2.92 4.29
C THR A 302 27.77 -1.64 3.44
N HIS A 303 27.01 -1.61 2.34
CA HIS A 303 26.97 -0.44 1.45
C HIS A 303 25.88 0.53 1.90
N TRP A 304 24.72 -0.03 2.26
CA TRP A 304 23.52 0.69 2.67
C TRP A 304 23.09 0.23 4.07
N LEU A 305 23.01 1.16 5.01
CA LEU A 305 22.55 0.86 6.37
C LEU A 305 21.29 1.67 6.64
N GLN A 306 20.16 1.02 6.91
CA GLN A 306 19.06 1.74 7.54
C GLN A 306 19.52 2.15 8.95
N ALA A 307 19.55 3.46 9.22
CA ALA A 307 19.93 3.97 10.52
C ALA A 307 19.05 3.35 11.62
N PRO A 308 19.63 2.61 12.58
CA PRO A 308 18.87 1.97 13.64
C PRO A 308 18.02 2.99 14.40
N HIS A 309 16.79 2.61 14.75
CA HIS A 309 15.90 3.39 15.61
C HIS A 309 15.81 4.86 15.17
N HIS A 310 15.62 5.06 13.86
CA HIS A 310 15.52 6.37 13.22
C HIS A 310 16.71 7.32 13.50
N GLY A 311 17.90 6.79 13.81
CA GLY A 311 19.07 7.59 14.16
C GLY A 311 19.01 8.20 15.56
N SER A 312 18.28 7.57 16.49
CA SER A 312 18.12 8.06 17.86
C SER A 312 19.44 8.14 18.62
N ARG A 313 19.49 8.96 19.69
CA ARG A 313 20.68 9.10 20.56
C ARG A 313 21.10 7.80 21.27
N THR A 314 20.20 6.82 21.32
CA THR A 314 20.39 5.53 21.99
C THR A 314 20.78 4.41 21.03
N SER A 315 21.03 4.74 19.77
CA SER A 315 21.37 3.83 18.68
C SER A 315 22.42 4.48 17.75
N SER A 316 22.68 3.86 16.61
CA SER A 316 23.67 4.29 15.62
C SER A 316 25.07 4.47 16.23
N SER A 317 25.52 3.53 17.05
CA SER A 317 26.79 3.64 17.77
C SER A 317 28.00 3.73 16.83
N MET A 318 29.04 4.45 17.27
CA MET A 318 30.29 4.55 16.51
C MET A 318 30.95 3.19 16.26
N ALA A 319 30.81 2.25 17.20
CA ALA A 319 31.32 0.88 17.02
C ALA A 319 30.61 0.18 15.84
N LEU A 320 29.29 0.33 15.73
CA LEU A 320 28.51 -0.18 14.60
C LEU A 320 28.96 0.47 13.28
N LEU A 321 28.98 1.80 13.23
CA LEU A 321 29.34 2.55 12.02
C LEU A 321 30.77 2.25 11.55
N GLN A 322 31.73 2.13 12.47
CA GLN A 322 33.10 1.76 12.13
C GLN A 322 33.22 0.31 11.64
N ARG A 323 32.48 -0.62 12.25
CA ARG A 323 32.54 -2.04 11.86
C ARG A 323 31.87 -2.32 10.52
N LEU A 324 30.75 -1.67 10.25
CA LEU A 324 29.97 -1.83 9.02
C LEU A 324 30.49 -0.94 7.88
N ALA A 325 31.10 0.20 8.20
CA ALA A 325 31.61 1.19 7.25
C ALA A 325 30.65 1.48 6.07
N PRO A 326 29.39 1.89 6.35
CA PRO A 326 28.38 2.15 5.34
C PRO A 326 28.81 3.28 4.40
N MET A 327 28.49 3.14 3.11
CA MET A 327 28.67 4.23 2.14
C MET A 327 27.52 5.23 2.24
N ARG A 328 26.33 4.73 2.56
CA ARG A 328 25.12 5.53 2.76
C ARG A 328 24.31 4.98 3.94
N CYS A 329 23.78 5.90 4.72
CA CYS A 329 22.77 5.66 5.75
C CYS A 329 21.44 6.30 5.34
#